data_AF-A0A817B3V8-F1
#
_entry.id   AF-A0A817B3V8-F1
#
_cell.length_a   1.000
_cell.length_b   1.000
_cell.length_c   1.000
_cell.angle_alpha   90.00
_cell.angle_beta   90.00
_cell.angle_gamma   90.00
#
_symmetry.space_group_name_H-M   'P 1'
#
loop_
_entity.id
_entity.type
_entity.pdbx_description
1 polymer ?
#
loop_
_entity_poly.entity_id
_entity_poly.type
_entity_poly.pdbx_seq_one_letter_code
_entity_poly.pdbx_strand_id
1 'polypeptide(L)' 'MTHYNKFSEVSYNPKITSWRFRVKIHRIYPFYSYVTSSGPFYKYVLAHEEGTKMEMTIYGNSDRLMGGNLSGRS' A
#
# COMPACT_ATOMS: atom_id res chain seq x y z
N MET A 1 -12.22 -8.79 8.38
CA MET A 1 -11.39 -7.59 8.19
C MET A 1 -10.83 -7.21 9.54
N THR A 2 -9.53 -7.40 9.74
CA THR A 2 -8.91 -7.12 11.04
C THR A 2 -8.46 -5.66 11.09
N HIS A 3 -8.85 -4.96 12.15
CA HIS A 3 -8.48 -3.58 12.38
C HIS A 3 -7.22 -3.52 13.23
N TYR A 4 -6.21 -2.82 12.72
CA TYR A 4 -4.96 -2.58 13.43
C TYR A 4 -4.76 -1.08 13.57
N ASN A 5 -4.38 -0.66 14.77
CA ASN A 5 -4.14 0.75 15.04
C ASN A 5 -2.69 1.11 14.76
N LYS A 6 -1.77 0.14 14.71
CA LYS A 6 -0.36 0.37 14.46
C LYS A 6 0.19 -0.64 13.47
N PHE A 7 1.19 -0.24 12.68
CA PHE A 7 1.88 -1.15 11.77
C PHE A 7 2.64 -2.26 12.51
N SER A 8 3.17 -1.98 13.70
CA SER A 8 3.91 -2.96 14.51
C SER A 8 3.04 -4.11 15.04
N GLU A 9 1.72 -3.93 15.08
CA GLU A 9 0.77 -4.98 15.50
C GLU A 9 0.50 -5.99 14.37
N VAL A 10 0.90 -5.66 13.15
CA VAL A 10 0.75 -6.53 12.00
C VAL A 10 1.81 -7.62 12.09
N SER A 11 1.35 -8.81 12.42
CA SER A 11 2.12 -10.04 12.29
C SER A 11 1.61 -10.83 11.09
N TYR A 12 2.50 -11.59 10.46
CA TYR A 12 2.12 -12.52 9.40
C TYR A 12 1.17 -13.58 9.98
N ASN A 13 -0.08 -13.58 9.52
CA ASN A 13 -1.08 -14.57 9.88
C ASN A 13 -1.83 -15.02 8.61
N PRO A 14 -1.69 -16.27 8.16
CA PRO A 14 -2.29 -16.75 6.92
C PRO A 14 -3.82 -16.78 6.95
N LYS A 15 -4.45 -16.69 8.14
CA LYS A 15 -5.91 -16.60 8.27
C LYS A 15 -6.43 -15.17 8.04
N ILE A 16 -5.56 -14.16 8.05
CA ILE A 16 -5.95 -12.77 7.85
C ILE A 16 -5.72 -12.41 6.38
N THR A 17 -6.81 -12.13 5.68
CA THR A 17 -6.82 -11.81 4.24
C THR A 17 -6.87 -10.31 3.97
N SER A 18 -7.12 -9.48 4.99
CA SER A 18 -7.30 -8.04 4.83
C SER A 18 -7.00 -7.25 6.10
N TRP A 19 -6.39 -6.08 5.90
CA TRP A 19 -6.06 -5.10 6.92
C TRP A 19 -6.56 -3.71 6.52
N ARG A 20 -6.73 -2.83 7.52
CA ARG A 20 -7.05 -1.42 7.30
C ARG A 20 -6.23 -0.55 8.23
N PHE A 21 -5.58 0.44 7.64
CA PHE A 21 -4.82 1.47 8.34
C PHE A 21 -5.33 2.85 7.95
N ARG A 22 -5.22 3.80 8.89
CA ARG A 22 -5.39 5.22 8.60
C ARG A 22 -4.01 5.84 8.45
N VAL A 23 -3.69 6.31 7.26
CA VAL A 23 -2.35 6.82 6.91
C VAL A 23 -2.47 8.09 6.09
N LYS A 24 -1.39 8.86 6.06
CA LYS A 24 -1.20 9.96 5.11
C LYS A 24 -0.15 9.55 4.09
N ILE A 25 -0.33 9.96 2.84
CA ILE A 25 0.71 9.82 1.83
C ILE A 25 1.82 10.82 2.19
N HIS A 26 2.99 10.31 2.52
CA HIS A 26 4.15 11.13 2.85
C HIS A 26 4.97 11.50 1.62
N ARG A 27 5.13 10.55 0.70
CA ARG A 27 5.84 10.76 -0.57
C ARG A 27 5.31 9.80 -1.62
N ILE A 28 5.17 10.30 -2.84
CA ILE A 28 4.90 9.50 -4.03
C ILE A 28 6.19 9.50 -4.84
N TYR A 29 6.71 8.32 -5.16
CA TYR A 29 7.75 8.21 -6.16
C TYR A 29 7.10 7.89 -7.50
N PRO A 30 7.38 8.69 -8.54
CA PRO A 30 6.83 8.42 -9.86
C PRO A 30 7.31 7.07 -10.39
N PHE A 31 6.51 6.55 -11.31
CA PHE A 31 6.64 5.30 -12.06
C PHE A 31 8.07 4.75 -12.18
N TYR A 32 8.24 3.50 -11.76
CA TYR A 32 9.43 2.71 -12.03
C TYR A 32 9.07 1.59 -13.00
N SER A 33 9.67 1.60 -14.19
CA SER A 33 9.72 0.43 -15.07
C SER A 33 11.13 -0.13 -15.07
N TYR A 34 11.31 -1.35 -14.60
CA TYR A 34 12.54 -2.08 -14.87
C TYR A 34 12.45 -2.74 -16.25
N VAL A 35 13.59 -2.89 -16.92
CA VAL A 35 13.73 -3.68 -18.17
C VAL A 35 13.54 -5.19 -17.90
N THR A 36 13.53 -5.59 -16.64
CA THR A 36 13.20 -6.96 -16.22
C THR A 36 11.71 -7.24 -16.44
N SER A 37 11.34 -8.50 -16.70
CA SER A 37 9.98 -8.98 -16.98
C SER A 37 8.93 -8.74 -15.87
N SER A 38 9.29 -8.01 -14.81
CA SER A 38 8.46 -7.67 -13.64
C SER A 38 7.39 -6.60 -13.90
N GLY A 39 7.46 -5.90 -15.03
CA GLY A 39 6.49 -4.85 -15.39
C GLY A 39 6.62 -3.58 -14.54
N PRO A 40 5.79 -2.56 -14.84
CA PRO A 40 5.84 -1.29 -14.13
C PRO A 40 5.25 -1.36 -12.72
N PHE A 41 5.80 -0.55 -11.82
CA PHE A 41 5.27 -0.39 -10.47
C PHE A 41 5.43 1.04 -9.95
N TYR A 42 4.67 1.33 -8.89
CA TYR A 42 4.70 2.58 -8.16
C TYR A 42 5.14 2.34 -6.73
N LYS A 43 5.92 3.29 -6.19
CA LYS A 43 6.31 3.29 -4.78
C LYS A 43 5.72 4.47 -4.05
N TYR A 44 5.10 4.19 -2.92
CA TYR A 44 4.54 5.17 -2.01
C TYR A 44 5.20 5.03 -0.64
N VAL A 45 5.44 6.16 0.02
CA VAL A 45 5.75 6.19 1.44
C VAL A 45 4.52 6.68 2.17
N LEU A 46 3.98 5.84 3.03
CA LEU A 46 2.82 6.11 3.88
C LEU A 46 3.33 6.46 5.28
N ALA A 47 2.80 7.53 5.88
CA ALA A 47 3.08 7.88 7.27
C ALA A 47 1.83 7.59 8.12
N HIS A 48 2.03 6.83 9.20
CA HIS A 48 1.04 6.67 10.25
C HIS A 48 1.02 7.89 11.17
N GLU A 49 -0.06 8.06 11.93
CA GLU A 49 -0.21 9.19 12.88
C GLU A 49 0.90 9.23 13.94
N GLU A 50 1.44 8.07 14.32
CA GLU A 50 2.54 7.93 15.29
C GLU A 50 3.93 8.26 14.70
N GLY A 51 4.01 8.69 13.42
CA GLY A 51 5.26 9.04 12.76
C GLY A 51 5.99 7.86 12.09
N THR A 52 5.55 6.62 12.34
CA THR A 52 6.05 5.43 11.65
C THR A 52 5.75 5.52 10.15
N LYS A 53 6.75 5.21 9.32
CA LYS A 53 6.63 5.21 7.86
C LYS A 53 6.65 3.78 7.31
N MET A 54 5.87 3.54 6.26
CA MET A 54 5.82 2.27 5.55
C MET A 54 6.00 2.51 4.05
N GLU A 55 6.81 1.67 3.41
CA GLU A 55 6.91 1.64 1.95
C GLU A 55 5.84 0.69 1.38
N MET A 56 5.11 1.16 0.38
CA MET A 56 4.12 0.38 -0.35
C MET A 56 4.49 0.34 -1.83
N THR A 57 4.68 -0.86 -2.37
CA THR A 57 4.95 -1.09 -3.78
C THR A 57 3.72 -1.69 -4.44
N ILE A 58 3.31 -1.12 -5.56
CA ILE A 58 2.11 -1.55 -6.30
C ILE A 58 2.50 -1.80 -7.74
N TYR A 59 2.26 -3.01 -8.22
CA TYR A 59 2.53 -3.41 -9.60
C TYR A 59 1.30 -3.14 -10.49
N GLY A 60 1.53 -2.75 -11.75
CA GLY A 60 0.46 -2.54 -12.74
C GLY A 60 -0.01 -1.09 -12.87
N ASN A 61 -1.16 -0.88 -13.50
CA ASN A 61 -1.63 0.44 -13.91
C ASN A 61 -2.20 1.26 -12.73
N SER A 62 -1.61 2.43 -12.45
CA SER A 62 -1.94 3.34 -11.34
C SER A 62 -3.26 4.08 -11.48
N ASP A 63 -3.86 4.09 -12.67
CA ASP A 63 -5.04 4.91 -12.95
C ASP A 63 -6.20 4.62 -11.98
N ARG A 64 -6.24 3.40 -11.42
CA ARG A 64 -7.22 2.97 -10.42
C ARG A 64 -7.00 3.56 -9.02
N LEU A 65 -5.80 4.01 -8.69
CA LEU A 65 -5.44 4.52 -7.36
C LEU A 65 -5.45 6.04 -7.27
N MET A 66 -5.29 6.71 -8.40
CA MET A 66 -5.31 8.17 -8.49
C MET A 66 -6.73 8.74 -8.56
N GLY A 67 -7.78 7.91 -8.67
CA GLY A 67 -9.13 8.38 -9.02
C GLY A 67 -10.38 7.69 -8.44
N GLY A 68 -10.31 6.66 -7.59
CA GLY A 68 -11.57 6.07 -7.11
C GLY A 68 -11.47 5.01 -6.01
N ASN A 69 -12.29 5.20 -4.98
CA ASN A 69 -12.69 4.30 -3.90
C ASN A 69 -12.09 2.87 -3.95
N LEU A 70 -11.20 2.60 -2.99
CA LEU A 70 -10.69 1.27 -2.67
C LEU A 70 -11.78 0.41 -2.01
N SER A 71 -12.67 -0.17 -2.82
CA SER A 71 -13.48 -1.32 -2.43
C SER A 71 -13.14 -2.49 -3.34
N GLY A 72 -12.16 -3.30 -2.95
CA GLY A 72 -11.84 -4.56 -3.61
C GLY A 72 -12.84 -5.63 -3.18
N ARG A 73 -13.69 -6.05 -4.13
CA ARG A 73 -14.45 -7.30 -4.07
C ARG A 73 -14.01 -8.12 -5.29
N SER A 74 -13.49 -9.31 -5.04
CA SER A 74 -13.55 -10.46 -5.95
C SER A 74 -14.08 -11.64 -5.15
#